data_AF-A0A926F427-F1
#
_entry.id   AF-A0A926F427-F1
#
_cell.length_a   1.000
_cell.length_b   1.000
_cell.length_c   1.000
_cell.angle_alpha   90.00
_cell.angle_beta   90.00
_cell.angle_gamma   90.00
#
_symmetry.space_group_name_H-M   'P 1'
#
loop_
_entity.id
_entity.type
_entity.pdbx_description
1 polymer ?
#
loop_
_entity_poly.entity_id
_entity_poly.type
_entity_poly.pdbx_seq_one_letter_code
_entity_poly.pdbx_strand_id
1 'polypeptide(L)'
;MKKTLLFMLLPLLCILLQAQETVVIDGVTFSVDKKTLIKYSADKADEEYVVPEGTEIISEYAFGHNRHLQVLTLPLSLKEIGDNALAGTGLKTIIWNTYPDVIGDWIWGFPAYASNLSSFLTLGNSTNCISVDGVLFSKDKKKLLGFPPTKVGNRLSGKYEIPEGTEVITKQAFACADIAIVILPSTINRIEEDAFSVRWLIPTGDDTIEELIEVFCKTIIPPEIIGNPFINPEYIALYVPEESADIYRNTEYWKRFRTINGKSTDSGIQQMKQSSNLESWIENDILIYRM
;
A
#
# COMPACT_ATOMS: atom_id res chain seq x y z
N MET A 1 1.07 -10.24 -61.67
CA MET A 1 0.26 -9.55 -60.62
C MET A 1 0.00 -10.39 -59.36
N LYS A 2 -0.30 -11.71 -59.43
CA LYS A 2 -0.58 -12.51 -58.21
C LYS A 2 0.64 -12.76 -57.27
N LYS A 3 1.86 -12.89 -57.79
CA LYS A 3 3.07 -13.11 -56.96
C LYS A 3 3.54 -11.84 -56.23
N THR A 4 3.28 -10.66 -56.80
CA THR A 4 3.66 -9.37 -56.22
C THR A 4 2.74 -8.96 -55.08
N LEU A 5 1.47 -9.39 -55.12
CA LEU A 5 0.50 -9.13 -54.04
C LEU A 5 0.83 -9.94 -52.77
N LEU A 6 1.30 -11.19 -52.93
CA LEU A 6 1.69 -12.06 -51.80
C LEU A 6 2.95 -11.54 -51.08
N PHE A 7 3.90 -10.94 -51.80
CA PHE A 7 5.13 -10.39 -51.24
C PHE A 7 4.91 -9.03 -50.53
N MET A 8 3.89 -8.26 -50.92
CA MET A 8 3.50 -7.04 -50.21
C MET A 8 2.65 -7.31 -48.97
N LEU A 9 2.02 -8.48 -48.86
CA LEU A 9 1.26 -8.90 -47.68
C LEU A 9 2.12 -9.56 -46.61
N LEU A 10 3.32 -10.05 -46.92
CA LEU A 10 4.22 -10.73 -45.96
C LEU A 10 4.69 -9.83 -44.79
N PRO A 11 5.14 -8.57 -45.01
CA PRO A 11 5.44 -7.68 -43.89
C PRO A 11 4.16 -7.25 -43.16
N LEU A 12 3.01 -7.16 -43.85
CA LEU A 12 1.71 -6.91 -43.21
C LEU A 12 1.30 -8.09 -42.30
N LEU A 13 1.60 -9.32 -42.72
CA LEU A 13 1.37 -10.55 -41.95
C LEU A 13 2.33 -10.64 -40.76
N CYS A 14 3.60 -10.22 -40.91
CA CYS A 14 4.57 -10.14 -39.80
C CYS A 14 4.25 -9.01 -38.80
N ILE A 15 3.69 -7.89 -39.26
CA ILE A 15 3.21 -6.80 -38.39
C ILE A 15 1.90 -7.21 -37.69
N LEU A 16 1.04 -8.00 -38.35
CA LEU A 16 -0.11 -8.67 -37.70
C LEU A 16 0.33 -9.76 -36.71
N LEU A 17 1.47 -10.43 -36.94
CA LEU A 17 2.06 -11.44 -36.06
C LEU A 17 2.77 -10.85 -34.82
N GLN A 18 2.93 -9.53 -34.75
CA GLN A 18 3.37 -8.82 -33.54
C GLN A 18 2.21 -8.46 -32.60
N ALA A 19 0.97 -8.79 -32.97
CA ALA A 19 -0.08 -8.93 -31.96
C ALA A 19 0.34 -10.09 -31.06
N GLN A 20 0.70 -9.79 -29.82
CA GLN A 20 1.02 -10.77 -28.80
C GLN A 20 -0.16 -11.75 -28.73
N GLU A 21 0.00 -12.94 -29.30
CA GLU A 21 -1.04 -13.97 -29.23
C GLU A 21 -1.25 -14.24 -27.74
N THR A 22 -2.47 -14.04 -27.26
CA THR A 22 -2.82 -14.36 -25.88
C THR A 22 -3.62 -15.64 -25.88
N VAL A 23 -3.58 -16.37 -24.78
CA VAL A 23 -4.42 -17.55 -24.59
C VAL A 23 -5.44 -17.24 -23.51
N VAL A 24 -6.70 -17.61 -23.76
CA VAL A 24 -7.77 -17.47 -22.78
C VAL A 24 -8.00 -18.83 -22.13
N ILE A 25 -7.86 -18.89 -20.82
CA ILE A 25 -8.07 -20.09 -20.00
C ILE A 25 -9.15 -19.72 -18.98
N ASP A 26 -10.29 -20.42 -19.02
CA ASP A 26 -11.43 -20.19 -18.13
C ASP A 26 -11.90 -18.72 -18.06
N GLY A 27 -11.82 -18.02 -19.20
CA GLY A 27 -12.20 -16.62 -19.32
C GLY A 27 -11.16 -15.62 -18.78
N VAL A 28 -9.94 -16.07 -18.47
CA VAL A 28 -8.81 -15.25 -18.04
C VAL A 28 -7.74 -15.24 -19.14
N THR A 29 -7.23 -14.05 -19.46
CA THR A 29 -6.24 -13.85 -20.54
C THR A 29 -4.83 -13.98 -19.99
N PHE A 30 -4.03 -14.83 -20.63
CA PHE A 30 -2.62 -15.08 -20.33
C PHE A 30 -1.73 -14.86 -21.57
N SER A 31 -0.42 -14.72 -21.35
CA SER A 31 0.60 -14.92 -22.40
C SER A 31 0.54 -16.35 -22.97
N VAL A 32 1.01 -16.57 -24.21
CA VAL A 32 1.02 -17.93 -24.83
C VAL A 32 1.69 -18.98 -23.95
N ASP A 33 2.79 -18.62 -23.30
CA ASP A 33 3.54 -19.50 -22.39
C ASP A 33 2.91 -19.65 -21.00
N LYS A 34 1.80 -18.92 -20.74
CA LYS A 34 1.01 -18.91 -19.51
C LYS A 34 1.75 -18.37 -18.27
N LYS A 35 2.92 -17.76 -18.47
CA LYS A 35 3.71 -17.19 -17.39
C LYS A 35 3.19 -15.83 -16.92
N THR A 36 2.45 -15.12 -17.74
CA THR A 36 1.89 -13.81 -17.40
C THR A 36 0.37 -13.88 -17.41
N LEU A 37 -0.26 -13.58 -16.26
CA LEU A 37 -1.68 -13.28 -16.20
C LEU A 37 -1.88 -11.83 -16.61
N ILE A 38 -2.45 -11.64 -17.80
CA ILE A 38 -2.61 -10.32 -18.42
C ILE A 38 -3.91 -9.67 -17.96
N LYS A 39 -5.03 -10.42 -17.98
CA LYS A 39 -6.33 -9.86 -17.59
C LYS A 39 -7.27 -10.88 -17.01
N TYR A 40 -7.79 -10.55 -15.84
CA TYR A 40 -9.01 -11.08 -15.25
C TYR A 40 -10.12 -10.03 -15.46
N SER A 41 -11.13 -10.35 -16.30
CA SER A 41 -12.14 -9.37 -16.71
C SER A 41 -12.92 -8.80 -15.51
N ALA A 42 -13.32 -7.52 -15.58
CA ALA A 42 -14.17 -6.90 -14.56
C ALA A 42 -15.56 -7.56 -14.48
N ASP A 43 -16.04 -8.14 -15.58
CA ASP A 43 -17.35 -8.81 -15.67
C ASP A 43 -17.30 -10.30 -15.26
N LYS A 44 -16.10 -10.86 -15.03
CA LYS A 44 -15.98 -12.25 -14.59
C LYS A 44 -16.49 -12.36 -13.16
N ALA A 45 -17.53 -13.18 -12.98
CA ALA A 45 -18.34 -13.18 -11.77
C ALA A 45 -17.93 -14.22 -10.71
N ASP A 46 -16.84 -14.96 -10.92
CA ASP A 46 -16.38 -15.94 -9.94
C ASP A 46 -15.98 -15.24 -8.64
N GLU A 47 -16.43 -15.75 -7.51
CA GLU A 47 -16.13 -15.21 -6.18
C GLU A 47 -14.73 -15.60 -5.69
N GLU A 48 -14.16 -16.67 -6.24
CA GLU A 48 -12.84 -17.16 -5.88
C GLU A 48 -12.02 -17.49 -7.13
N TYR A 49 -10.73 -17.22 -7.07
CA TYR A 49 -9.81 -17.55 -8.15
C TYR A 49 -8.46 -18.00 -7.60
N VAL A 50 -7.98 -19.13 -8.12
CA VAL A 50 -6.63 -19.62 -7.88
C VAL A 50 -5.83 -19.36 -9.14
N VAL A 51 -4.85 -18.47 -9.04
CA VAL A 51 -3.93 -18.23 -10.15
C VAL A 51 -3.13 -19.52 -10.39
N PRO A 52 -3.09 -20.05 -11.63
CA PRO A 52 -2.40 -21.31 -11.90
C PRO A 52 -0.91 -21.28 -11.52
N GLU A 53 -0.42 -22.39 -10.97
CA GLU A 53 1.01 -22.59 -10.78
C GLU A 53 1.75 -22.53 -12.14
N GLY A 54 2.93 -21.92 -12.13
CA GLY A 54 3.69 -21.56 -13.34
C GLY A 54 3.43 -20.13 -13.83
N THR A 55 2.42 -19.43 -13.32
CA THR A 55 2.29 -17.98 -13.51
C THR A 55 3.36 -17.26 -12.69
N GLU A 56 4.23 -16.52 -13.36
CA GLU A 56 5.36 -15.79 -12.80
C GLU A 56 5.05 -14.29 -12.64
N ILE A 57 4.15 -13.74 -13.46
CA ILE A 57 3.85 -12.31 -13.50
C ILE A 57 2.34 -12.07 -13.49
N ILE A 58 1.87 -11.16 -12.65
CA ILE A 58 0.54 -10.55 -12.75
C ILE A 58 0.71 -9.14 -13.30
N SER A 59 0.14 -8.87 -14.47
CA SER A 59 0.32 -7.57 -15.15
C SER A 59 -0.34 -6.41 -14.41
N GLU A 60 0.09 -5.20 -14.77
CA GLU A 60 -0.57 -3.95 -14.41
C GLU A 60 -2.09 -4.03 -14.66
N TYR A 61 -2.90 -3.59 -13.70
CA TYR A 61 -4.37 -3.64 -13.75
C TYR A 61 -5.00 -5.02 -14.08
N ALA A 62 -4.28 -6.14 -13.90
CA ALA A 62 -4.74 -7.46 -14.33
C ALA A 62 -6.12 -7.82 -13.77
N PHE A 63 -6.39 -7.58 -12.48
CA PHE A 63 -7.70 -7.77 -11.84
C PHE A 63 -8.48 -6.46 -11.65
N GLY A 64 -7.96 -5.36 -12.20
CA GLY A 64 -8.50 -4.02 -11.99
C GLY A 64 -10.01 -3.94 -12.24
N HIS A 65 -10.72 -3.35 -11.29
CA HIS A 65 -12.17 -3.12 -11.27
C HIS A 65 -13.07 -4.36 -11.20
N ASN A 66 -12.55 -5.57 -10.98
CA ASN A 66 -13.40 -6.74 -10.76
C ASN A 66 -14.09 -6.67 -9.39
N ARG A 67 -15.40 -6.42 -9.35
CA ARG A 67 -16.17 -6.26 -8.10
C ARG A 67 -16.75 -7.57 -7.55
N HIS A 68 -16.55 -8.69 -8.23
CA HIS A 68 -17.14 -9.98 -7.88
C HIS A 68 -16.18 -10.88 -7.10
N LEU A 69 -14.90 -10.88 -7.47
CA LEU A 69 -13.86 -11.69 -6.88
C LEU A 69 -13.61 -11.27 -5.43
N GLN A 70 -13.79 -12.20 -4.50
CA GLN A 70 -13.66 -12.00 -3.05
C GLN A 70 -12.39 -12.65 -2.49
N VAL A 71 -11.97 -13.79 -3.06
CA VAL A 71 -10.78 -14.54 -2.62
C VAL A 71 -9.84 -14.78 -3.79
N LEU A 72 -8.59 -14.37 -3.65
CA LEU A 72 -7.53 -14.63 -4.63
C LEU A 72 -6.41 -15.45 -3.99
N THR A 73 -6.07 -16.58 -4.60
CA THR A 73 -4.89 -17.37 -4.21
C THR A 73 -3.77 -17.16 -5.22
N LEU A 74 -2.63 -16.69 -4.72
CA LEU A 74 -1.43 -16.43 -5.50
C LEU A 74 -0.51 -17.67 -5.52
N PRO A 75 0.14 -18.00 -6.64
CA PRO A 75 0.89 -19.24 -6.79
C PRO A 75 2.30 -19.13 -6.20
N LEU A 76 2.97 -20.27 -5.98
CA LEU A 76 4.37 -20.30 -5.52
C LEU A 76 5.35 -19.77 -6.57
N SER A 77 5.01 -19.85 -7.85
CA SER A 77 5.85 -19.39 -8.96
C SER A 77 5.89 -17.87 -9.16
N LEU A 78 5.07 -17.11 -8.42
CA LEU A 78 4.91 -15.66 -8.62
C LEU A 78 6.17 -14.89 -8.25
N LYS A 79 6.64 -14.05 -9.18
CA LYS A 79 7.85 -13.22 -9.05
C LYS A 79 7.55 -11.73 -9.13
N GLU A 80 6.46 -11.36 -9.79
CA GLU A 80 6.12 -9.95 -10.03
C GLU A 80 4.61 -9.72 -10.01
N ILE A 81 4.21 -8.63 -9.36
CA ILE A 81 2.88 -8.04 -9.48
C ILE A 81 3.06 -6.60 -9.97
N GLY A 82 2.44 -6.25 -11.09
CA GLY A 82 2.51 -4.91 -11.66
C GLY A 82 1.65 -3.87 -10.92
N ASP A 83 1.84 -2.61 -11.29
CA ASP A 83 1.14 -1.49 -10.65
C ASP A 83 -0.39 -1.66 -10.74
N ASN A 84 -1.09 -1.25 -9.69
CA ASN A 84 -2.55 -1.25 -9.66
C ASN A 84 -3.22 -2.61 -9.99
N ALA A 85 -2.49 -3.73 -9.92
CA ALA A 85 -2.96 -5.03 -10.40
C ALA A 85 -4.30 -5.47 -9.78
N LEU A 86 -4.57 -5.07 -8.53
CA LEU A 86 -5.76 -5.44 -7.76
C LEU A 86 -6.61 -4.20 -7.41
N ALA A 87 -6.38 -3.08 -8.08
CA ALA A 87 -7.05 -1.81 -7.83
C ALA A 87 -8.56 -1.88 -8.12
N GLY A 88 -9.36 -1.36 -7.20
CA GLY A 88 -10.83 -1.31 -7.35
C GLY A 88 -11.48 -2.70 -7.41
N THR A 89 -10.85 -3.73 -6.86
CA THR A 89 -11.45 -5.07 -6.77
C THR A 89 -12.48 -5.17 -5.64
N GLY A 90 -13.27 -6.25 -5.65
CA GLY A 90 -14.16 -6.67 -4.56
C GLY A 90 -13.47 -7.57 -3.52
N LEU A 91 -12.14 -7.71 -3.60
CA LEU A 91 -11.38 -8.66 -2.79
C LEU A 91 -11.56 -8.38 -1.29
N LYS A 92 -11.75 -9.46 -0.54
CA LYS A 92 -11.78 -9.48 0.92
C LYS A 92 -10.57 -10.20 1.48
N THR A 93 -10.06 -11.19 0.76
CA THR A 93 -8.95 -12.03 1.21
C THR A 93 -7.99 -12.36 0.09
N ILE A 94 -6.70 -12.30 0.39
CA ILE A 94 -5.65 -12.82 -0.48
C ILE A 94 -4.84 -13.86 0.26
N ILE A 95 -4.66 -15.00 -0.40
CA ILE A 95 -3.87 -16.12 0.09
C ILE A 95 -2.52 -16.07 -0.63
N TRP A 96 -1.47 -15.76 0.14
CA TRP A 96 -0.11 -15.64 -0.34
C TRP A 96 0.65 -16.95 -0.15
N ASN A 97 1.02 -17.60 -1.25
CA ASN A 97 1.95 -18.74 -1.22
C ASN A 97 3.41 -18.29 -1.28
N THR A 98 3.68 -17.14 -1.88
CA THR A 98 4.98 -16.46 -1.87
C THR A 98 4.73 -14.97 -1.93
N TYR A 99 5.60 -14.16 -1.32
CA TYR A 99 5.68 -12.74 -1.61
C TYR A 99 6.64 -12.54 -2.79
N PRO A 100 6.22 -11.91 -3.89
CA PRO A 100 7.04 -11.76 -5.09
C PRO A 100 8.23 -10.82 -4.87
N ASP A 101 9.25 -10.96 -5.71
CA ASP A 101 10.48 -10.16 -5.64
C ASP A 101 10.22 -8.70 -6.07
N VAL A 102 9.27 -8.50 -6.99
CA VAL A 102 8.86 -7.20 -7.50
C VAL A 102 7.38 -6.97 -7.19
N ILE A 103 7.11 -5.88 -6.48
CA ILE A 103 5.76 -5.39 -6.19
C ILE A 103 5.66 -4.00 -6.80
N GLY A 104 4.72 -3.85 -7.72
CA GLY A 104 4.36 -2.58 -8.32
C GLY A 104 3.68 -1.65 -7.32
N ASP A 105 3.50 -0.41 -7.74
CA ASP A 105 2.93 0.61 -6.88
C ASP A 105 1.40 0.51 -6.84
N TRP A 106 0.83 0.82 -5.68
CA TRP A 106 -0.62 0.91 -5.47
C TRP A 106 -1.35 -0.37 -5.86
N ILE A 107 -0.81 -1.55 -5.54
CA ILE A 107 -1.43 -2.83 -5.95
C ILE A 107 -2.89 -2.97 -5.50
N TRP A 108 -3.28 -2.33 -4.38
CA TRP A 108 -4.65 -2.29 -3.85
C TRP A 108 -5.53 -1.17 -4.45
N GLY A 109 -4.93 -0.28 -5.24
CA GLY A 109 -5.48 0.98 -5.71
C GLY A 109 -4.91 2.19 -4.97
N PHE A 110 -5.49 3.35 -5.26
CA PHE A 110 -5.13 4.62 -4.65
C PHE A 110 -5.95 4.88 -3.38
N PRO A 111 -5.44 5.68 -2.41
CA PRO A 111 -6.15 6.04 -1.18
C PRO A 111 -7.57 6.59 -1.36
N ALA A 112 -7.88 7.17 -2.52
CA ALA A 112 -9.21 7.66 -2.87
C ALA A 112 -10.23 6.54 -3.21
N TYR A 113 -9.77 5.33 -3.54
CA TYR A 113 -10.60 4.19 -3.91
C TYR A 113 -10.56 3.12 -2.83
N ALA A 114 -11.69 2.90 -2.18
CA ALA A 114 -11.81 1.87 -1.16
C ALA A 114 -11.59 0.47 -1.76
N SER A 115 -10.58 -0.23 -1.24
CA SER A 115 -10.49 -1.69 -1.29
C SER A 115 -11.22 -2.27 -0.07
N ASN A 116 -11.89 -3.41 -0.23
CA ASN A 116 -12.56 -4.12 0.86
C ASN A 116 -11.68 -5.22 1.49
N LEU A 117 -10.40 -5.24 1.13
CA LEU A 117 -9.45 -6.27 1.54
C LEU A 117 -9.18 -6.16 3.04
N SER A 118 -9.63 -7.17 3.78
CA SER A 118 -9.63 -7.17 5.24
C SER A 118 -8.64 -8.17 5.85
N SER A 119 -8.14 -9.13 5.07
CA SER A 119 -7.20 -10.14 5.57
C SER A 119 -6.26 -10.68 4.52
N PHE A 120 -5.01 -10.92 4.94
CA PHE A 120 -4.05 -11.77 4.26
C PHE A 120 -3.96 -13.11 4.94
N LEU A 121 -3.85 -14.19 4.18
CA LEU A 121 -3.61 -15.54 4.67
C LEU A 121 -2.37 -16.11 3.99
N THR A 122 -1.76 -17.11 4.63
CA THR A 122 -0.66 -17.88 4.04
C THR A 122 -0.93 -19.36 4.24
N LEU A 123 -0.64 -20.18 3.23
CA LEU A 123 -0.70 -21.63 3.37
C LEU A 123 0.56 -22.16 4.07
N GLY A 124 0.49 -23.39 4.61
CA GLY A 124 1.60 -23.99 5.36
C GLY A 124 2.91 -24.16 4.57
N ASN A 125 2.81 -24.21 3.24
CA ASN A 125 3.94 -24.31 2.32
C ASN A 125 4.46 -22.94 1.83
N SER A 126 4.03 -21.81 2.43
CA SER A 126 4.53 -20.49 2.02
C SER A 126 6.04 -20.36 2.24
N THR A 127 6.76 -19.80 1.27
CA THR A 127 8.23 -19.86 1.24
C THR A 127 8.91 -18.75 2.01
N ASN A 128 8.49 -17.50 1.81
CA ASN A 128 9.18 -16.30 2.30
C ASN A 128 8.30 -15.33 3.12
N CYS A 129 7.00 -15.60 3.25
CA CYS A 129 6.06 -14.79 4.01
C CYS A 129 5.16 -15.62 4.94
N ILE A 130 4.55 -14.94 5.91
CA ILE A 130 3.61 -15.52 6.87
C ILE A 130 2.53 -14.50 7.24
N SER A 131 1.29 -14.96 7.38
CA SER A 131 0.22 -14.14 7.95
C SER A 131 0.24 -14.25 9.47
N VAL A 132 0.22 -13.09 10.15
CA VAL A 132 0.05 -12.98 11.59
C VAL A 132 -1.17 -12.11 11.82
N ASP A 133 -2.24 -12.70 12.35
CA ASP A 133 -3.53 -12.03 12.56
C ASP A 133 -4.04 -11.29 11.30
N GLY A 134 -3.94 -11.92 10.12
CA GLY A 134 -4.43 -11.32 8.88
C GLY A 134 -3.51 -10.25 8.27
N VAL A 135 -2.34 -9.96 8.85
CA VAL A 135 -1.32 -9.04 8.32
C VAL A 135 -0.16 -9.84 7.76
N LEU A 136 0.41 -9.41 6.63
CA LEU A 136 1.47 -10.14 5.96
C LEU A 136 2.85 -9.67 6.44
N PHE A 137 3.65 -10.62 6.90
CA PHE A 137 5.04 -10.40 7.32
C PHE A 137 6.00 -11.27 6.52
N SER A 138 7.29 -10.92 6.54
CA SER A 138 8.36 -11.85 6.16
C SER A 138 8.33 -13.10 7.04
N LYS A 139 8.88 -14.21 6.55
CA LYS A 139 8.84 -15.51 7.28
C LYS A 139 9.45 -15.42 8.69
N ASP A 140 10.50 -14.61 8.84
CA ASP A 140 11.17 -14.33 10.13
C ASP A 140 10.46 -13.25 10.97
N LYS A 141 9.37 -12.67 10.45
CA LYS A 141 8.53 -11.61 11.04
C LYS A 141 9.25 -10.27 11.25
N LYS A 142 10.44 -10.09 10.69
CA LYS A 142 11.21 -8.84 10.81
C LYS A 142 10.71 -7.73 9.91
N LYS A 143 9.96 -8.05 8.84
CA LYS A 143 9.39 -7.06 7.92
C LYS A 143 7.88 -7.17 7.88
N LEU A 144 7.18 -6.06 8.02
CA LEU A 144 5.75 -5.95 7.70
C LEU A 144 5.65 -5.65 6.21
N LEU A 145 5.13 -6.61 5.45
CA LEU A 145 5.09 -6.58 3.98
C LEU A 145 3.79 -5.97 3.45
N GLY A 146 2.68 -6.16 4.17
CA GLY A 146 1.39 -5.62 3.75
C GLY A 146 0.35 -5.69 4.85
N PHE A 147 -0.41 -4.62 4.98
CA PHE A 147 -1.54 -4.45 5.88
C PHE A 147 -2.84 -4.34 5.08
N PRO A 148 -3.86 -5.17 5.36
CA PRO A 148 -5.11 -5.12 4.59
C PRO A 148 -5.85 -3.78 4.81
N PRO A 149 -6.26 -3.09 3.73
CA PRO A 149 -6.98 -1.82 3.79
C PRO A 149 -8.08 -1.73 4.86
N THR A 150 -8.94 -2.74 4.99
CA THR A 150 -10.09 -2.70 5.91
C THR A 150 -9.94 -3.60 7.14
N LYS A 151 -8.72 -4.05 7.47
CA LYS A 151 -8.49 -4.88 8.67
C LYS A 151 -9.03 -4.22 9.94
N VAL A 152 -8.80 -2.91 10.08
CA VAL A 152 -9.32 -2.11 11.21
C VAL A 152 -10.62 -1.41 10.81
N GLY A 153 -10.67 -0.76 9.65
CA GLY A 153 -11.91 -0.21 9.10
C GLY A 153 -12.44 1.01 9.87
N ASN A 154 -11.55 1.81 10.46
CA ASN A 154 -11.93 3.00 11.22
C ASN A 154 -10.85 4.08 11.13
N ARG A 155 -11.04 5.05 10.23
CA ARG A 155 -10.14 6.21 10.08
C ARG A 155 -10.15 7.22 11.21
N LEU A 156 -11.14 7.23 12.11
CA LEU A 156 -11.24 8.26 13.16
C LEU A 156 -10.54 7.85 14.45
N SER A 157 -10.49 6.55 14.76
CA SER A 157 -9.89 6.05 16.00
C SER A 157 -9.30 4.64 15.90
N GLY A 158 -9.35 4.04 14.71
CA GLY A 158 -8.81 2.72 14.46
C GLY A 158 -7.32 2.68 14.76
N LYS A 159 -6.89 1.66 15.50
CA LYS A 159 -5.54 1.55 16.03
C LYS A 159 -4.95 0.18 15.74
N TYR A 160 -3.66 0.15 15.43
CA TYR A 160 -2.91 -1.08 15.26
C TYR A 160 -1.55 -0.99 15.93
N GLU A 161 -1.24 -2.01 16.71
CA GLU A 161 0.07 -2.19 17.32
C GLU A 161 0.87 -3.20 16.50
N ILE A 162 1.95 -2.73 15.89
CA ILE A 162 2.83 -3.59 15.11
C ILE A 162 3.59 -4.50 16.09
N PRO A 163 3.62 -5.83 15.86
CA PRO A 163 4.26 -6.78 16.77
C PRO A 163 5.73 -6.48 17.05
N GLU A 164 6.14 -6.67 18.30
CA GLU A 164 7.54 -6.57 18.71
C GLU A 164 8.40 -7.60 17.97
N GLY A 165 9.63 -7.22 17.61
CA GLY A 165 10.50 -7.97 16.70
C GLY A 165 10.39 -7.55 15.24
N THR A 166 9.39 -6.72 14.88
CA THR A 166 9.35 -6.08 13.55
C THR A 166 10.44 -5.00 13.49
N GLU A 167 11.30 -5.08 12.50
CA GLU A 167 12.46 -4.20 12.28
C GLU A 167 12.23 -3.22 11.12
N VAL A 168 11.47 -3.62 10.09
CA VAL A 168 11.23 -2.84 8.88
C VAL A 168 9.73 -2.79 8.53
N ILE A 169 9.25 -1.61 8.14
CA ILE A 169 7.96 -1.44 7.46
C ILE A 169 8.25 -1.11 6.01
N THR A 170 7.85 -2.00 5.09
CA THR A 170 8.26 -1.91 3.69
C THR A 170 7.47 -0.86 2.91
N LYS A 171 7.94 -0.56 1.70
CA LYS A 171 7.27 0.34 0.76
C LYS A 171 5.77 0.00 0.69
N GLN A 172 4.92 1.02 0.85
CA GLN A 172 3.47 0.92 0.73
C GLN A 172 2.78 -0.14 1.62
N ALA A 173 3.41 -0.56 2.72
CA ALA A 173 2.86 -1.63 3.55
C ALA A 173 1.46 -1.33 4.12
N PHE A 174 1.14 -0.07 4.47
CA PHE A 174 -0.20 0.38 4.89
C PHE A 174 -0.92 1.19 3.81
N ALA A 175 -0.57 1.00 2.53
CA ALA A 175 -1.25 1.69 1.44
C ALA A 175 -2.76 1.46 1.50
N CYS A 176 -3.53 2.55 1.46
CA CYS A 176 -4.99 2.57 1.57
C CYS A 176 -5.57 2.04 2.90
N ALA A 177 -4.76 1.89 3.96
CA ALA A 177 -5.26 1.41 5.24
C ALA A 177 -6.31 2.34 5.86
N ASP A 178 -7.41 1.76 6.32
CA ASP A 178 -8.50 2.40 7.01
C ASP A 178 -8.22 2.43 8.53
N ILE A 179 -7.21 3.22 8.91
CA ILE A 179 -6.64 3.29 10.26
C ILE A 179 -6.21 4.71 10.64
N ALA A 180 -6.39 5.08 11.91
CA ALA A 180 -6.05 6.40 12.45
C ALA A 180 -4.69 6.43 13.17
N ILE A 181 -4.36 5.35 13.89
CA ILE A 181 -3.29 5.32 14.87
C ILE A 181 -2.41 4.09 14.64
N VAL A 182 -1.10 4.30 14.59
CA VAL A 182 -0.12 3.20 14.53
C VAL A 182 0.82 3.25 15.72
N ILE A 183 1.08 2.10 16.33
CA ILE A 183 2.13 1.94 17.33
C ILE A 183 3.27 1.14 16.69
N LEU A 184 4.43 1.78 16.57
CA LEU A 184 5.67 1.16 16.12
C LEU A 184 6.37 0.48 17.31
N PRO A 185 6.90 -0.74 17.15
CA PRO A 185 7.55 -1.50 18.22
C PRO A 185 8.89 -0.88 18.60
N SER A 186 9.50 -1.36 19.69
CA SER A 186 10.83 -0.86 20.09
C SER A 186 11.96 -1.33 19.17
N THR A 187 11.74 -2.42 18.44
CA THR A 187 12.68 -3.01 17.47
C THR A 187 12.72 -2.33 16.11
N ILE A 188 11.82 -1.39 15.82
CA ILE A 188 11.76 -0.75 14.50
C ILE A 188 13.03 0.07 14.24
N ASN A 189 13.65 -0.13 13.07
CA ASN A 189 14.86 0.57 12.68
C ASN A 189 14.79 1.19 11.27
N ARG A 190 13.82 0.80 10.43
CA ARG A 190 13.63 1.38 9.10
C ARG A 190 12.16 1.47 8.69
N ILE A 191 11.79 2.57 8.03
CA ILE A 191 10.47 2.80 7.43
C ILE A 191 10.66 3.28 6.00
N GLU A 192 10.03 2.61 5.05
CA GLU A 192 10.24 2.80 3.61
C GLU A 192 9.18 3.69 2.94
N GLU A 193 9.40 4.03 1.67
CA GLU A 193 8.61 4.99 0.90
C GLU A 193 7.10 4.67 0.93
N ASP A 194 6.27 5.69 1.15
CA ASP A 194 4.80 5.57 1.22
C ASP A 194 4.25 4.49 2.17
N ALA A 195 5.07 4.01 3.13
CA ALA A 195 4.70 2.97 4.06
C ALA A 195 3.36 3.23 4.76
N PHE A 196 3.04 4.50 5.03
CA PHE A 196 1.80 4.95 5.64
C PHE A 196 1.01 5.92 4.76
N SER A 197 0.95 5.68 3.44
CA SER A 197 -0.05 6.32 2.59
C SER A 197 -1.43 5.71 2.81
N VAL A 198 -2.01 6.05 3.96
CA VAL A 198 -3.29 5.51 4.44
C VAL A 198 -4.45 6.10 3.64
N ARG A 199 -5.65 5.54 3.84
CA ARG A 199 -6.84 6.04 3.15
C ARG A 199 -7.08 7.51 3.50
N TRP A 200 -7.29 8.33 2.48
CA TRP A 200 -7.63 9.74 2.65
C TRP A 200 -9.04 9.87 3.21
N LEU A 201 -9.19 10.65 4.27
CA LEU A 201 -10.47 11.28 4.58
C LEU A 201 -10.52 12.60 3.80
N ILE A 202 -11.58 12.78 3.01
CA ILE A 202 -11.94 14.07 2.43
C ILE A 202 -13.14 14.55 3.26
N PRO A 203 -12.95 15.45 4.24
CA PRO A 203 -14.07 16.05 4.95
C PRO A 203 -15.00 16.72 3.94
N THR A 204 -16.32 16.56 4.11
CA THR A 204 -17.28 17.26 3.26
C THR A 204 -17.13 18.78 3.49
N GLY A 205 -16.51 19.48 2.54
CA GLY A 205 -16.43 20.94 2.52
C GLY A 205 -15.04 21.57 2.69
N ASP A 206 -13.97 20.78 2.82
CA ASP A 206 -12.58 21.28 2.81
C ASP A 206 -11.66 20.28 2.08
N ASP A 207 -10.63 20.80 1.41
CA ASP A 207 -9.63 20.04 0.66
C ASP A 207 -8.54 19.43 1.59
N THR A 208 -8.76 19.46 2.91
CA THR A 208 -7.83 18.91 3.90
C THR A 208 -7.87 17.38 3.89
N ILE A 209 -6.75 16.77 3.48
CA ILE A 209 -6.58 15.33 3.51
C ILE A 209 -6.21 14.93 4.94
N GLU A 210 -7.10 14.28 5.68
CA GLU A 210 -6.71 13.69 6.98
C GLU A 210 -6.00 12.35 6.74
N GLU A 211 -4.71 12.33 7.07
CA GLU A 211 -3.83 11.17 7.05
C GLU A 211 -3.84 10.47 8.44
N LEU A 212 -2.79 9.74 8.80
CA LEU A 212 -2.63 9.22 10.17
C LEU A 212 -2.80 10.35 11.19
N ILE A 213 -3.54 10.09 12.26
CA ILE A 213 -3.77 11.08 13.32
C ILE A 213 -2.61 11.05 14.30
N GLU A 214 -2.24 9.85 14.76
CA GLU A 214 -1.21 9.66 15.78
C GLU A 214 -0.27 8.51 15.43
N VAL A 215 1.01 8.73 15.71
CA VAL A 215 2.06 7.71 15.65
C VAL A 215 2.68 7.61 17.02
N PHE A 216 2.67 6.41 17.60
CA PHE A 216 3.42 6.10 18.82
C PHE A 216 4.65 5.30 18.42
N CYS A 217 5.84 5.84 18.60
CA CYS A 217 7.10 5.17 18.29
C CYS A 217 7.81 4.79 19.58
N LYS A 218 7.99 3.49 19.85
CA LYS A 218 8.59 3.01 21.10
C LYS A 218 10.12 3.05 21.14
N THR A 219 10.79 3.30 20.01
CA THR A 219 12.27 3.36 19.98
C THR A 219 12.80 4.74 20.38
N ILE A 220 13.89 4.74 21.16
CA ILE A 220 14.62 5.93 21.60
C ILE A 220 15.43 6.53 20.43
N ILE A 221 15.86 5.70 19.48
CA ILE A 221 16.62 6.14 18.30
C ILE A 221 15.64 6.25 17.12
N PRO A 222 15.50 7.42 16.49
CA PRO A 222 14.64 7.57 15.32
C PRO A 222 15.01 6.57 14.22
N PRO A 223 14.04 5.79 13.71
CA PRO A 223 14.26 4.88 12.59
C PRO A 223 14.78 5.60 11.35
N GLU A 224 15.57 4.87 10.56
CA GLU A 224 15.98 5.28 9.22
C GLU A 224 14.75 5.45 8.32
N ILE A 225 14.72 6.55 7.57
CA ILE A 225 13.66 6.88 6.63
C ILE A 225 14.18 6.72 5.20
N ILE A 226 13.47 5.93 4.40
CA ILE A 226 13.68 5.84 2.95
C ILE A 226 12.49 6.51 2.25
N GLY A 227 12.75 7.50 1.39
CA GLY A 227 11.68 8.21 0.67
C GLY A 227 10.78 9.06 1.59
N ASN A 228 9.47 8.99 1.39
CA ASN A 228 8.48 9.72 2.19
C ASN A 228 7.43 8.77 2.81
N PRO A 229 7.75 8.07 3.91
CA PRO A 229 6.84 7.08 4.52
C PRO A 229 5.53 7.66 5.05
N PHE A 230 5.56 8.87 5.58
CA PHE A 230 4.39 9.54 6.14
C PHE A 230 3.97 10.66 5.19
N ILE A 231 2.74 10.59 4.70
CA ILE A 231 2.15 11.67 3.91
C ILE A 231 1.79 12.80 4.87
N ASN A 232 2.25 14.02 4.56
CA ASN A 232 2.02 15.25 5.32
C ASN A 232 2.24 15.11 6.85
N PRO A 233 3.46 14.74 7.31
CA PRO A 233 3.76 14.56 8.73
C PRO A 233 3.42 15.78 9.60
N GLU A 234 3.39 16.98 9.02
CA GLU A 234 2.99 18.23 9.64
C GLU A 234 1.54 18.27 10.19
N TYR A 235 0.70 17.26 9.86
CA TYR A 235 -0.62 17.07 10.47
C TYR A 235 -0.68 15.96 11.52
N ILE A 236 0.41 15.19 11.70
CA ILE A 236 0.46 13.98 12.53
C ILE A 236 1.05 14.31 13.91
N ALA A 237 0.41 13.82 14.97
CA ALA A 237 0.99 13.85 16.32
C ALA A 237 1.92 12.65 16.54
N LEU A 238 3.17 12.91 16.93
CA LEU A 238 4.15 11.88 17.26
C LEU A 238 4.36 11.78 18.77
N TYR A 239 4.31 10.55 19.28
CA TYR A 239 4.61 10.22 20.66
C TYR A 239 5.82 9.27 20.73
N VAL A 240 6.84 9.65 21.50
CA VAL A 240 8.12 8.93 21.66
C VAL A 240 8.51 8.87 23.14
N PRO A 241 9.42 7.97 23.57
CA PRO A 241 9.98 8.00 24.93
C PRO A 241 10.48 9.40 25.31
N GLU A 242 10.20 9.83 26.54
CA GLU A 242 10.48 11.20 26.99
C GLU A 242 11.96 11.56 26.82
N GLU A 243 12.86 10.61 27.12
CA GLU A 243 14.31 10.77 26.97
C GLU A 243 14.77 10.97 25.51
N SER A 244 13.94 10.59 24.53
CA SER A 244 14.26 10.68 23.10
C SER A 244 13.66 11.91 22.42
N ALA A 245 12.75 12.64 23.09
CA ALA A 245 11.95 13.67 22.46
C ALA A 245 12.79 14.75 21.75
N ASP A 246 13.91 15.16 22.37
CA ASP A 246 14.81 16.15 21.77
C ASP A 246 15.63 15.58 20.60
N ILE A 247 15.95 14.28 20.61
CA ILE A 247 16.60 13.63 19.47
C ILE A 247 15.66 13.68 18.27
N TYR A 248 14.38 13.30 18.44
CA TYR A 248 13.40 13.34 17.35
C TYR A 248 13.15 14.77 16.83
N ARG A 249 13.05 15.77 17.71
CA ARG A 249 12.87 17.19 17.33
C ARG A 249 14.05 17.76 16.53
N ASN A 250 15.25 17.19 16.67
CA ASN A 250 16.45 17.63 15.98
C ASN A 250 16.87 16.71 14.82
N THR A 251 16.20 15.57 14.64
CA THR A 251 16.49 14.63 13.55
C THR A 251 15.78 15.05 12.28
N GLU A 252 16.51 15.05 11.17
CA GLU A 252 15.97 15.35 9.84
C GLU A 252 14.82 14.39 9.50
N TYR A 253 13.84 14.84 8.72
CA TYR A 253 12.54 14.19 8.52
C TYR A 253 11.63 14.18 9.77
N TRP A 254 12.08 13.62 10.90
CA TRP A 254 11.25 13.45 12.11
C TRP A 254 10.78 14.76 12.75
N LYS A 255 11.57 15.84 12.64
CA LYS A 255 11.17 17.18 13.10
C LYS A 255 9.93 17.75 12.39
N ARG A 256 9.54 17.19 11.24
CA ARG A 256 8.40 17.67 10.44
C ARG A 256 7.04 17.37 11.08
N PHE A 257 6.98 16.42 12.02
CA PHE A 257 5.73 16.05 12.67
C PHE A 257 5.08 17.24 13.39
N ARG A 258 3.74 17.36 13.35
CA ARG A 258 2.98 18.49 13.91
C ARG A 258 3.38 18.80 15.34
N THR A 259 3.38 17.75 16.16
CA THR A 259 3.77 17.78 17.56
C THR A 259 4.63 16.56 17.87
N ILE A 260 5.58 16.72 18.80
CA ILE A 260 6.36 15.62 19.38
C ILE A 260 6.16 15.67 20.89
N ASN A 261 5.48 14.66 21.44
CA ASN A 261 5.01 14.61 22.83
C ASN A 261 4.19 15.84 23.21
N GLY A 262 3.24 16.23 22.35
CA GLY A 262 2.33 17.36 22.57
C GLY A 262 2.95 18.75 22.36
N LYS A 263 4.27 18.87 22.22
CA LYS A 263 4.95 20.14 21.90
C LYS A 263 4.99 20.36 20.40
N SER A 264 4.54 21.52 19.93
CA SER A 264 4.56 21.86 18.51
C SER A 264 5.99 22.01 17.97
N THR A 265 6.20 21.66 16.71
CA THR A 265 7.48 21.84 16.01
C THR A 265 7.42 23.09 15.13
N ASP A 266 8.50 23.88 15.11
CA ASP A 266 8.57 25.11 14.30
C ASP A 266 8.37 24.84 12.80
N SER A 267 8.84 23.68 12.31
CA SER A 267 8.65 23.23 10.92
C SER A 267 7.19 22.94 10.58
N GLY A 268 6.43 22.30 11.47
CA GLY A 268 5.00 22.04 11.25
C GLY A 268 4.18 23.34 11.23
N ILE A 269 4.47 24.27 12.14
CA ILE A 269 3.78 25.57 12.21
C ILE A 269 4.03 26.42 10.96
N GLN A 270 5.27 26.48 10.47
CA GLN A 270 5.62 27.32 9.31
C GLN A 270 4.98 26.84 8.01
N GLN A 271 4.81 25.53 7.82
CA GLN A 271 4.19 24.95 6.62
C GLN A 271 2.66 25.05 6.65
N MET A 272 2.02 24.83 7.81
CA MET A 272 0.56 25.06 7.96
C MET A 272 0.16 26.53 7.68
N LYS A 273 1.01 27.49 8.06
CA LYS A 273 0.83 28.92 7.76
C LYS A 273 0.93 29.23 6.26
N GLN A 274 1.63 28.42 5.48
CA GLN A 274 1.72 28.59 4.03
C GLN A 274 0.56 27.91 3.29
N SER A 275 -0.04 26.87 3.87
CA SER A 275 -1.12 26.10 3.24
C SER A 275 -2.52 26.68 3.49
N SER A 276 -2.70 27.58 4.46
CA SER A 276 -4.01 28.10 4.82
C SER A 276 -3.98 29.60 5.17
N ASN A 277 -4.84 30.40 4.52
CA ASN A 277 -5.16 31.78 4.93
C ASN A 277 -6.05 31.78 6.20
N LEU A 278 -5.68 31.01 7.23
CA LEU A 278 -6.46 30.91 8.47
C LEU A 278 -5.96 31.95 9.48
N GLU A 279 -6.88 32.76 10.01
CA GLU A 279 -6.60 33.52 11.23
C GLU A 279 -6.50 32.55 12.41
N SER A 280 -5.35 32.59 13.09
CA SER A 280 -5.08 31.76 14.26
C SER A 280 -4.73 32.62 15.46
N TRP A 281 -5.12 32.14 16.64
CA TRP A 281 -4.66 32.66 17.92
C TRP A 281 -4.38 31.51 18.89
N ILE A 282 -3.59 31.81 19.91
CA ILE A 282 -3.24 30.86 20.96
C ILE A 282 -4.15 31.12 22.16
N GLU A 283 -4.82 30.08 22.62
CA GLU A 283 -5.61 30.09 23.85
C GLU A 283 -5.18 28.88 24.71
N ASN A 284 -4.65 29.15 25.91
CA ASN A 284 -4.16 28.11 26.83
C ASN A 284 -3.13 27.13 26.23
N ASP A 285 -2.13 27.66 25.49
CA ASP A 285 -1.11 26.87 24.77
C ASP A 285 -1.68 25.90 23.71
N ILE A 286 -2.96 26.03 23.38
CA ILE A 286 -3.62 25.32 22.30
C ILE A 286 -3.78 26.30 21.14
N LEU A 287 -3.34 25.89 19.95
CA LEU A 287 -3.51 26.66 18.73
C LEU A 287 -4.94 26.43 18.21
N ILE A 288 -5.76 27.49 18.21
CA ILE A 288 -7.15 27.45 17.75
C ILE A 288 -7.26 28.14 16.40
N TYR A 289 -8.03 27.54 15.49
CA TYR A 289 -8.29 28.05 14.14
C TYR A 289 -9.75 28.45 14.00
N ARG A 290 -10.01 29.57 13.31
CA ARG A 290 -11.33 29.98 12.87
C ARG A 290 -11.36 30.03 11.35
N MET A 291 -12.36 29.38 10.75
CA MET A 291 -12.72 29.59 9.34
C MET A 291 -13.25 30.99 9.13
#